data_AF-A0A2D4NZL1-F1
#
_entry.id   AF-A0A2D4NZL1-F1
#
_cell.length_a   1.000
_cell.length_b   1.000
_cell.length_c   1.000
_cell.angle_alpha   90.00
_cell.angle_beta   90.00
_cell.angle_gamma   90.00
#
_symmetry.space_group_name_H-M   'P 1'
#
loop_
_entity.id
_entity.type
_entity.pdbx_description
1 polymer ?
#
loop_
_entity_poly.entity_id
_entity_poly.type
_entity_poly.pdbx_seq_one_letter_code
_entity_poly.pdbx_strand_id
1 'polypeptide(L)'
;MTSGQMWNHIRGPPYAHKNPHTGQMNYIHGSSQAQFVAETHIVLLFNAGVTLGIVLLYEAATSDLEVGKRKIMCVAGIGLVVLFFSWLLSIFRSKYHGYPYSFLMN
;
A
#
# COMPACT_ATOMS: atom_id res chain seq x y z
N MET A 1 9.16 5.33 8.09
CA MET A 1 8.50 5.72 9.37
C MET A 1 7.01 6.06 9.20
N THR A 2 6.53 6.33 7.99
CA THR A 2 5.15 6.77 7.71
C THR A 2 4.06 5.71 7.87
N SER A 3 4.42 4.41 7.99
CA SER A 3 3.45 3.31 8.07
C SER A 3 2.97 2.96 9.49
N GLY A 4 3.29 3.77 10.51
CA GLY A 4 2.82 3.55 11.88
C GLY A 4 3.73 2.68 12.77
N GLN A 5 5.01 2.53 12.41
CA GLN A 5 5.98 1.73 13.20
C GLN A 5 6.15 2.24 14.65
N MET A 6 6.10 3.56 14.87
CA MET A 6 6.16 4.13 16.24
C MET A 6 4.93 3.76 17.07
N TRP A 7 3.75 3.69 16.46
CA TRP A 7 2.54 3.23 17.16
C TRP A 7 2.68 1.78 17.61
N ASN A 8 3.24 0.91 16.76
CA ASN A 8 3.52 -0.47 17.14
C ASN A 8 4.49 -0.55 18.31
N HIS A 9 5.53 0.30 18.31
CA HIS A 9 6.50 0.35 19.40
C HIS A 9 5.89 0.82 20.73
N ILE A 10 4.96 1.79 20.70
CA ILE A 10 4.33 2.34 21.92
C ILE A 10 3.23 1.41 22.46
N ARG A 11 2.40 0.84 21.57
CA ARG A 11 1.19 0.10 21.96
C ARG A 11 1.35 -1.41 21.96
N GLY A 12 2.39 -1.95 21.30
CA GLY A 12 2.66 -3.39 21.23
C GLY A 12 1.48 -4.25 20.74
N PRO A 13 0.80 -3.91 19.63
CA PRO A 13 -0.33 -4.71 19.14
C PRO A 13 0.12 -6.10 18.68
N PRO A 14 -0.77 -7.10 18.67
CA PRO A 14 -0.45 -8.43 18.15
C PRO A 14 -0.16 -8.38 16.63
N TYR A 15 0.59 -9.35 16.13
CA TYR A 15 1.00 -9.39 14.72
C TYR A 15 -0.18 -9.66 13.77
N ALA A 16 -1.05 -10.57 14.16
CA ALA A 16 -2.32 -10.89 13.50
C ALA A 16 -3.30 -11.38 14.57
N HIS A 17 -4.60 -11.30 14.29
CA HIS A 17 -5.62 -11.83 15.20
C HIS A 17 -6.40 -12.95 14.53
N LYS A 18 -6.49 -14.10 15.19
CA LYS A 18 -7.33 -15.21 14.72
C LYS A 18 -8.76 -14.92 15.13
N ASN A 19 -9.67 -14.81 14.17
CA ASN A 19 -11.08 -14.61 14.46
C ASN A 19 -11.62 -15.87 15.18
N PRO A 20 -12.11 -15.75 16.44
CA PRO A 20 -12.58 -16.90 17.23
C PRO A 20 -13.79 -17.61 16.60
N HIS A 21 -14.58 -16.91 15.79
CA HIS A 21 -15.82 -17.43 15.21
C HIS A 21 -15.65 -18.04 13.82
N THR A 22 -14.66 -17.60 13.04
CA THR A 22 -14.43 -18.09 11.66
C THR A 22 -13.12 -18.86 11.51
N GLY A 23 -12.25 -18.85 12.52
CA GLY A 23 -10.94 -19.50 12.48
C GLY A 23 -9.92 -18.86 11.54
N GLN A 24 -10.31 -17.82 10.80
CA GLN A 24 -9.45 -17.13 9.83
C GLN A 24 -8.51 -16.13 10.51
N MET A 25 -7.27 -16.04 9.99
CA MET A 25 -6.29 -15.06 10.44
C MET A 25 -6.60 -13.71 9.80
N ASN A 26 -7.03 -12.75 10.61
CA ASN A 26 -7.21 -11.37 10.18
C ASN A 26 -5.89 -10.63 10.33
N TYR A 27 -5.32 -10.26 9.18
CA TYR A 27 -4.14 -9.41 9.09
C TYR A 27 -4.48 -7.92 9.10
N ILE A 28 -5.76 -7.57 8.95
CA ILE A 28 -6.27 -6.20 8.97
C ILE A 28 -7.23 -6.02 10.15
N HIS A 29 -7.01 -4.97 10.96
CA HIS A 29 -7.85 -4.61 12.09
C HIS A 29 -9.06 -3.81 11.58
N GLY A 30 -10.27 -4.26 11.92
CA GLY A 30 -11.52 -3.63 11.45
C GLY A 30 -11.86 -2.28 12.11
N SER A 31 -10.96 -1.73 12.94
CA SER A 31 -11.16 -0.44 13.61
C SER A 31 -10.18 0.56 13.01
N SER A 32 -10.63 1.79 12.78
CA SER A 32 -9.78 2.85 12.25
C SER A 32 -8.77 3.39 13.28
N GLN A 33 -8.96 3.09 14.57
CA GLN A 33 -8.11 3.55 15.68
C GLN A 33 -7.03 2.54 16.10
N ALA A 34 -7.12 1.31 15.62
CA ALA A 34 -6.19 0.23 15.95
C ALA A 34 -5.56 -0.34 14.69
N GLN A 35 -4.38 -0.93 14.85
CA GLN A 35 -3.66 -1.57 13.76
C GLN A 35 -2.92 -2.81 14.24
N PHE A 36 -2.71 -3.76 13.33
CA PHE A 36 -1.80 -4.88 13.56
C PHE A 36 -0.41 -4.59 13.01
N VAL A 37 0.60 -5.29 13.53
CA VAL A 37 1.97 -5.15 13.03
C VAL A 37 2.04 -5.56 11.54
N ALA A 38 1.34 -6.62 11.14
CA ALA A 38 1.27 -7.05 9.74
C ALA A 38 0.74 -5.94 8.81
N GLU A 39 -0.29 -5.18 9.22
CA GLU A 39 -0.82 -4.07 8.42
C GLU A 39 0.23 -3.01 8.14
N THR A 40 1.06 -2.68 9.13
CA THR A 40 2.09 -1.65 8.96
C THR A 40 3.17 -2.06 7.97
N HIS A 41 3.44 -3.36 7.83
CA HIS A 41 4.34 -3.89 6.80
C HIS A 41 3.69 -3.86 5.42
N ILE A 42 2.40 -4.19 5.31
CA ILE A 42 1.65 -4.11 4.06
C ILE A 42 1.60 -2.66 3.56
N VAL A 43 1.25 -1.70 4.43
CA VAL A 43 1.21 -0.28 4.09
C VAL A 43 2.61 0.27 3.76
N LEU A 44 3.66 -0.22 4.42
CA LEU A 44 5.03 0.12 4.06
C LEU A 44 5.38 -0.34 2.65
N LEU A 45 5.06 -1.59 2.31
CA LEU A 45 5.32 -2.17 0.99
C LEU A 45 4.57 -1.40 -0.10
N PHE A 46 3.31 -1.05 0.12
CA PHE A 46 2.54 -0.28 -0.86
C PHE A 46 3.07 1.14 -1.06
N ASN A 47 3.44 1.84 0.02
CA ASN A 47 4.06 3.16 -0.10
C ASN A 47 5.42 3.09 -0.80
N ALA A 48 6.22 2.06 -0.50
CA ALA A 48 7.48 1.83 -1.20
C ALA A 48 7.25 1.57 -2.69
N GLY A 49 6.26 0.75 -3.05
CA GLY A 49 5.83 0.52 -4.42
C GLY A 49 5.48 1.82 -5.13
N VAL A 50 4.55 2.62 -4.60
CA VAL A 50 4.17 3.91 -5.21
C VAL A 50 5.38 4.83 -5.40
N THR A 51 6.25 4.92 -4.39
CA THR A 51 7.47 5.76 -4.48
C THR A 51 8.41 5.27 -5.58
N LEU A 52 8.63 3.96 -5.68
CA LEU A 52 9.45 3.35 -6.72
C LEU A 52 8.86 3.60 -8.11
N GLY A 53 7.53 3.53 -8.26
CA GLY A 53 6.83 3.85 -9.50
C GLY A 53 7.04 5.30 -9.93
N ILE A 54 6.98 6.26 -9.00
CA ILE A 54 7.26 7.67 -9.26
C ILE A 54 8.73 7.91 -9.62
N VAL A 55 9.67 7.27 -8.91
CA VAL A 55 11.11 7.37 -9.23
C VAL A 55 11.40 6.82 -10.62
N LEU A 56 10.82 5.67 -10.99
CA LEU A 56 10.94 5.10 -12.33
C LEU A 56 10.38 6.03 -13.40
N LEU A 57 9.29 6.76 -13.11
CA LEU A 57 8.74 7.74 -14.06
C LEU A 57 9.68 8.93 -14.27
N TYR A 58 10.27 9.42 -13.19
CA TYR A 58 11.26 10.50 -13.26
C TYR A 58 12.51 10.07 -14.03
N GLU A 59 13.01 8.86 -13.75
CA GLU A 59 14.15 8.29 -14.45
C GLU A 59 13.81 8.06 -15.93
N ALA A 60 12.64 7.50 -16.24
CA ALA A 60 12.18 7.37 -17.62
C ALA A 60 12.05 8.72 -18.36
N ALA A 61 11.77 9.83 -17.67
CA ALA A 61 11.73 11.15 -18.29
C ALA A 61 13.13 11.74 -18.54
N THR A 62 14.09 11.45 -17.67
CA THR A 62 15.40 12.11 -17.64
C THR A 62 16.51 11.28 -18.31
N SER A 63 16.39 9.96 -18.36
CA SER A 63 17.42 9.07 -18.90
C SER A 63 17.53 9.15 -20.43
N ASP A 64 18.78 9.27 -20.91
CA ASP A 64 19.15 9.15 -22.33
C ASP A 64 19.25 7.68 -22.80
N LEU A 65 18.29 6.85 -22.40
CA LEU A 65 18.16 5.48 -22.88
C LEU A 65 17.46 5.44 -24.25
N GLU A 66 17.66 4.35 -24.97
CA GLU A 66 16.92 4.09 -26.21
C GLU A 66 15.41 4.26 -26.01
N VAL A 67 14.74 4.85 -27.01
CA VAL A 67 13.31 5.20 -26.96
C VAL A 67 12.44 4.02 -26.52
N GLY A 68 12.76 2.80 -26.95
CA GLY A 68 12.06 1.58 -26.56
C GLY A 68 12.13 1.30 -25.06
N LYS A 69 13.33 1.32 -24.47
CA LYS A 69 13.55 1.09 -23.03
C LYS A 69 12.89 2.19 -22.20
N ARG A 70 13.02 3.45 -22.64
CA ARG A 70 12.37 4.60 -22.00
C ARG A 70 10.84 4.45 -21.94
N LYS A 71 10.23 4.02 -23.04
CA LYS A 71 8.78 3.80 -23.11
C LYS A 71 8.34 2.66 -22.19
N ILE A 72 9.11 1.57 -22.11
CA ILE A 72 8.83 0.45 -21.21
C ILE A 72 8.89 0.90 -19.75
N MET A 73 9.93 1.63 -19.35
CA MET A 73 10.07 2.14 -17.99
C MET A 73 8.94 3.12 -17.62
N CYS A 74 8.53 3.98 -18.55
CA CYS A 74 7.40 4.89 -18.34
C CYS A 74 6.08 4.13 -18.14
N VAL A 75 5.78 3.17 -19.02
CA VAL A 75 4.56 2.34 -18.88
C VAL A 75 4.60 1.51 -17.60
N ALA A 76 5.75 0.93 -17.27
CA ALA A 76 5.95 0.18 -16.04
C ALA A 76 5.74 1.07 -14.80
N GLY A 77 6.32 2.28 -14.79
CA GLY A 77 6.15 3.25 -13.71
C GLY A 77 4.70 3.67 -13.51
N ILE A 78 3.97 4.00 -14.58
CA ILE A 78 2.53 4.32 -14.51
C ILE A 78 1.75 3.13 -13.95
N GLY A 79 1.98 1.93 -14.50
CA GLY A 79 1.29 0.72 -14.05
C GLY A 79 1.52 0.42 -12.58
N LEU A 80 2.76 0.60 -12.10
CA LEU A 80 3.15 0.38 -10.72
C LEU A 80 2.47 1.39 -9.79
N VAL A 81 2.47 2.69 -10.13
CA VAL A 81 1.78 3.72 -9.34
C VAL A 81 0.27 3.42 -9.26
N VAL A 82 -0.37 3.17 -10.40
CA VAL A 82 -1.82 2.89 -10.46
C VAL A 82 -2.19 1.68 -9.63
N LEU A 83 -1.43 0.59 -9.74
CA LEU A 83 -1.71 -0.66 -9.04
C LEU A 83 -1.53 -0.54 -7.53
N PHE A 84 -0.37 -0.05 -7.07
CA PHE A 84 -0.11 0.05 -5.63
C PHE A 84 -0.96 1.13 -4.95
N PHE A 85 -1.24 2.23 -5.64
CA PHE A 85 -2.14 3.26 -5.12
C PHE A 85 -3.58 2.74 -5.02
N SER A 86 -4.04 1.95 -5.99
CA SER A 86 -5.36 1.31 -5.93
C SER A 86 -5.50 0.39 -4.72
N TRP A 87 -4.50 -0.46 -4.47
CA TRP A 87 -4.51 -1.35 -3.30
C TRP A 87 -4.46 -0.60 -1.98
N LEU A 88 -3.66 0.47 -1.90
CA LEU A 88 -3.62 1.32 -0.71
C LEU A 88 -4.99 1.96 -0.44
N LEU A 89 -5.65 2.48 -1.47
CA LEU A 89 -6.97 3.11 -1.35
C LEU A 89 -8.06 2.09 -0.99
N SER A 90 -7.99 0.87 -1.52
CA SER A 90 -8.90 -0.23 -1.18
C SER A 90 -8.77 -0.64 0.29
N ILE A 91 -7.55 -0.82 0.82
CA ILE A 91 -7.35 -1.09 2.26
C ILE A 91 -7.85 0.08 3.12
N PHE A 92 -7.58 1.32 2.71
CA PHE A 92 -8.06 2.50 3.43
C PHE A 92 -9.59 2.52 3.53
N ARG A 93 -10.28 2.28 2.42
CA ARG A 93 -11.74 2.18 2.37
C ARG A 93 -12.27 1.03 3.21
N SER A 94 -11.60 -0.12 3.22
CA SER A 94 -11.99 -1.25 4.07
C SER A 94 -11.98 -0.90 5.56
N LYS A 95 -11.04 -0.05 6.02
CA LYS A 95 -11.04 0.47 7.40
C LYS A 95 -12.02 1.62 7.63
N TYR A 96 -12.30 2.41 6.60
CA TYR A 96 -13.22 3.55 6.65
C TYR A 96 -14.44 3.31 5.76
N HIS A 97 -15.43 2.60 6.32
CA HIS A 97 -16.67 2.21 5.64
C HIS A 97 -17.48 3.39 5.06
N GLY A 98 -17.27 4.62 5.57
CA GLY A 98 -17.90 5.84 5.05
C GLY A 98 -17.18 6.48 3.86
N TYR A 99 -16.05 5.93 3.38
CA TYR A 99 -15.29 6.51 2.28
C TYR A 99 -15.90 6.12 0.92
N PRO A 100 -16.43 7.09 0.13
CA PRO A 100 -17.24 6.78 -1.05
C PRO A 100 -16.42 6.56 -2.33
N TYR A 101 -15.12 6.88 -2.33
CA TYR A 101 -14.30 6.88 -3.53
C TYR A 101 -13.48 5.58 -3.66
N SER A 102 -13.41 5.05 -4.87
CA SER A 102 -12.50 3.98 -5.27
C SER A 102 -11.79 4.39 -6.57
N PHE A 103 -10.55 3.93 -6.77
CA PHE A 103 -9.78 4.28 -7.97
C PHE A 103 -9.94 3.23 -9.06
N LEU A 104 -9.44 2.01 -8.82
CA LEU A 104 -9.52 0.91 -9.79
C LEU A 104 -10.11 -0.39 -9.21
N MET A 105 -9.89 -0.64 -7.93
CA MET A 105 -10.38 -1.83 -7.22
C MET A 105 -11.36 -1.40 -6.12
N ASN A 106 -12.41 -2.19 -5.93
CA ASN A 106 -13.46 -1.93 -4.93
C ASN A 106 -13.07 -2.40 -3.54
#